data_AF-A0A937DAU6-F1
#
_entry.id   AF-A0A937DAU6-F1
#
_cell.length_a   1.000
_cell.length_b   1.000
_cell.length_c   1.000
_cell.angle_alpha   90.00
_cell.angle_beta   90.00
_cell.angle_gamma   90.00
#
_symmetry.space_group_name_H-M   'P 1'
#
loop_
_entity.id
_entity.type
_entity.pdbx_description
1 polymer ?
#
loop_
_entity_poly.entity_id
_entity_poly.type
_entity_poly.pdbx_seq_one_letter_code
_entity_poly.pdbx_strand_id
1 'polypeptide(L)'
;MKIIYYKLFLRASIAFSFLSAVADRLGLWPEEISAWGNWANFLVYTKLLNPWFPDSFINPIGIVVTFIEVLLAIFLIIGFKTSLFARLSGYILLLFGLAMTFTIGIKAPFDYSVFTASAAGFGLSLIKQKYLEIDVLFNDNR
;
A
#
# COMPACT_ATOMS: atom_id res chain seq x y z
N MET A 1 -22.80 -3.21 14.70
CA MET A 1 -21.70 -4.17 14.97
C MET A 1 -21.01 -4.68 13.70
N LYS A 2 -21.69 -5.23 12.68
CA LYS A 2 -21.04 -5.88 11.52
C LYS A 2 -20.03 -5.00 10.74
N ILE A 3 -20.37 -3.73 10.47
CA ILE A 3 -19.53 -2.80 9.67
C ILE A 3 -18.18 -2.47 10.33
N ILE A 4 -18.12 -2.47 11.66
CA ILE A 4 -16.92 -2.13 12.42
C ILE A 4 -15.81 -3.17 12.19
N TYR A 5 -16.16 -4.46 12.24
CA TYR A 5 -15.21 -5.55 12.02
C TYR A 5 -14.66 -5.53 10.60
N TYR A 6 -15.50 -5.27 9.58
CA TYR A 6 -15.03 -5.12 8.20
C TYR A 6 -14.06 -3.94 8.07
N LYS A 7 -14.34 -2.80 8.71
CA LYS A 7 -13.46 -1.63 8.67
C LYS A 7 -12.10 -1.92 9.30
N LEU A 8 -12.08 -2.54 10.48
CA LEU A 8 -10.85 -2.93 11.17
C LEU A 8 -10.04 -3.91 10.34
N PHE A 9 -10.70 -4.93 9.77
CA PHE A 9 -10.05 -5.91 8.94
C PHE A 9 -9.46 -5.28 7.68
N LEU A 10 -10.20 -4.40 6.98
CA LEU A 10 -9.68 -3.66 5.83
C LEU A 10 -8.47 -2.78 6.19
N ARG A 11 -8.53 -2.06 7.32
CA ARG A 11 -7.42 -1.24 7.81
C ARG A 11 -6.18 -2.08 8.07
N ALA A 12 -6.33 -3.17 8.84
CA ALA A 12 -5.25 -4.07 9.18
C ALA A 12 -4.65 -4.70 7.92
N SER A 13 -5.48 -5.30 7.06
CA SER A 13 -5.04 -5.99 5.85
C SER A 13 -4.27 -5.05 4.91
N ILE A 14 -4.77 -3.84 4.65
CA ILE A 14 -4.07 -2.88 3.78
C ILE A 14 -2.74 -2.45 4.41
N ALA A 15 -2.73 -2.11 5.69
CA ALA A 15 -1.52 -1.66 6.37
C ALA A 15 -0.44 -2.76 6.44
N PHE A 16 -0.82 -3.99 6.81
CA PHE A 16 0.11 -5.11 6.88
C PHE A 16 0.60 -5.54 5.50
N SER A 17 -0.21 -5.40 4.44
CA SER A 17 0.26 -5.63 3.07
C SER A 17 1.38 -4.66 2.68
N PHE A 18 1.24 -3.36 3.00
CA PHE A 18 2.32 -2.39 2.77
C PHE A 18 3.56 -2.71 3.60
N LEU A 19 3.41 -2.99 4.91
CA LEU A 19 4.54 -3.34 5.77
C LEU A 19 5.24 -4.62 5.30
N SER A 20 4.49 -5.62 4.85
CA SER A 20 5.05 -6.85 4.31
C SER A 20 5.84 -6.60 3.03
N ALA A 21 5.33 -5.78 2.10
CA ALA A 21 6.05 -5.42 0.88
C ALA A 21 7.33 -4.59 1.15
N VAL A 22 7.34 -3.80 2.23
CA VAL A 22 8.54 -3.09 2.71
C VAL A 22 9.51 -4.06 3.38
N ALA A 23 9.03 -5.01 4.16
CA ALA A 23 9.85 -6.05 4.77
C ALA A 23 10.55 -6.92 3.71
N ASP A 24 9.87 -7.22 2.61
CA ASP A 24 10.38 -8.00 1.47
C ASP A 24 11.60 -7.35 0.82
N ARG A 25 11.49 -6.07 0.43
CA ARG A 25 12.61 -5.35 -0.19
C ARG A 25 13.76 -5.05 0.77
N LEU A 26 13.52 -5.12 2.10
CA LEU A 26 14.55 -4.99 3.13
C LEU A 26 15.21 -6.35 3.48
N GLY A 27 14.76 -7.46 2.88
CA GLY A 27 15.31 -8.79 3.12
C GLY A 27 14.94 -9.41 4.46
N LEU A 28 13.78 -9.02 5.02
CA LEU A 28 13.26 -9.62 6.25
C LEU A 28 12.48 -10.93 6.00
N TRP A 29 12.08 -11.18 4.75
CA TRP A 29 11.46 -12.43 4.35
C TRP A 29 12.50 -13.42 3.78
N PRO A 30 12.31 -14.74 3.95
CA PRO A 30 13.12 -15.75 3.26
C PRO A 30 13.03 -15.60 1.74
N GLU A 31 14.15 -15.85 1.05
CA GLU A 31 14.23 -15.72 -0.42
C GLU A 31 13.18 -16.55 -1.16
N GLU A 32 12.84 -17.73 -0.63
CA GLU A 32 11.89 -18.70 -1.22
C GLU A 32 10.46 -18.16 -1.35
N ILE A 33 10.07 -17.21 -0.49
CA ILE A 33 8.72 -16.63 -0.47
C ILE A 33 8.71 -15.13 -0.82
N SER A 34 9.89 -14.55 -1.04
CA SER A 34 10.02 -13.12 -1.29
C SER A 34 9.71 -12.79 -2.75
N ALA A 35 9.05 -11.66 -2.98
CA ALA A 35 8.81 -11.16 -4.33
C ALA A 35 10.06 -10.48 -4.92
N TRP A 36 10.80 -9.73 -4.09
CA TRP A 36 12.06 -9.07 -4.43
C TRP A 36 13.22 -9.58 -3.57
N GLY A 37 12.98 -9.77 -2.27
CA GLY A 37 13.94 -10.30 -1.29
C GLY A 37 15.10 -9.37 -0.91
N ASN A 38 15.43 -8.38 -1.73
CA ASN A 38 16.42 -7.36 -1.40
C ASN A 38 16.20 -6.05 -2.18
N TRP A 39 16.89 -5.01 -1.74
CA TRP A 39 16.77 -3.67 -2.30
C TRP A 39 17.19 -3.59 -3.78
N ALA A 40 18.23 -4.33 -4.18
CA ALA A 40 18.74 -4.29 -5.55
C ALA A 40 17.70 -4.87 -6.54
N ASN A 41 17.11 -6.02 -6.22
CA ASN A 41 16.04 -6.64 -7.00
C ASN A 41 14.80 -5.74 -7.07
N PHE A 42 14.46 -5.08 -5.96
CA PHE A 42 13.38 -4.10 -5.93
C PHE A 42 13.65 -2.90 -6.85
N LEU A 43 14.87 -2.37 -6.91
CA LEU A 43 15.22 -1.28 -7.82
C LEU A 43 15.19 -1.72 -9.28
N VAL A 44 15.66 -2.93 -9.60
CA VAL A 44 15.57 -3.51 -10.96
C VAL A 44 14.09 -3.62 -11.37
N TYR A 45 13.23 -4.13 -10.49
CA TYR A 45 11.80 -4.21 -10.74
C TYR A 45 11.14 -2.83 -10.87
N THR A 46 11.55 -1.87 -10.03
CA THR A 46 11.06 -0.48 -10.08
C THR A 46 11.41 0.17 -11.42
N LYS A 47 12.62 -0.05 -11.94
CA LYS A 47 13.04 0.40 -13.27
C LYS A 47 12.22 -0.23 -14.38
N LEU A 48 11.97 -1.54 -14.30
CA LEU A 48 11.13 -2.26 -15.27
C LEU A 48 9.73 -1.66 -15.36
N LEU A 49 9.12 -1.33 -14.21
CA LEU A 49 7.79 -0.70 -14.16
C LEU A 49 7.79 0.76 -14.61
N ASN A 50 8.94 1.43 -14.58
CA ASN A 50 9.07 2.86 -14.84
C ASN A 50 10.16 3.14 -15.91
N PRO A 51 9.99 2.62 -17.15
CA PRO A 51 11.02 2.71 -18.18
C PRO A 51 11.35 4.15 -18.60
N TRP A 52 10.44 5.09 -18.34
CA TRP A 52 10.58 6.51 -18.70
C TRP A 52 11.52 7.30 -17.78
N PHE A 53 11.82 6.80 -16.58
CA PHE A 53 12.70 7.50 -15.64
C PHE A 53 14.18 7.13 -15.87
N PRO A 54 15.13 8.09 -15.80
CA PRO A 54 16.56 7.78 -15.85
C PRO A 54 17.00 6.92 -14.66
N ASP A 55 18.06 6.14 -14.81
CA ASP A 55 18.55 5.21 -13.77
C ASP A 55 18.93 5.93 -12.47
N SER A 56 19.44 7.16 -12.57
CA SER A 56 19.77 8.01 -11.43
C SER A 56 18.57 8.36 -10.54
N PHE A 57 17.34 8.30 -11.07
CA PHE A 57 16.12 8.61 -10.32
C PHE A 57 15.46 7.37 -9.68
N ILE A 58 15.84 6.15 -10.08
CA ILE A 58 15.17 4.93 -9.61
C ILE A 58 15.37 4.70 -8.12
N ASN A 59 16.59 4.89 -7.60
CA ASN A 59 16.84 4.74 -6.18
C ASN A 59 16.11 5.81 -5.34
N PRO A 60 16.17 7.12 -5.67
CA PRO A 60 15.33 8.14 -5.03
C PRO A 60 13.82 7.80 -5.04
N ILE A 61 13.28 7.34 -6.17
CA ILE A 61 11.87 6.93 -6.29
C ILE A 61 11.58 5.77 -5.35
N GLY A 62 12.43 4.74 -5.34
CA GLY A 62 12.30 3.59 -4.45
C GLY A 62 12.24 3.99 -2.98
N ILE A 63 13.11 4.90 -2.55
CA ILE A 63 13.13 5.43 -1.17
C ILE A 63 11.81 6.17 -0.88
N VAL A 64 11.37 7.06 -1.77
CA VAL A 64 10.15 7.85 -1.60
C VAL A 64 8.92 6.93 -1.51
N VAL A 65 8.79 5.94 -2.39
CA VAL A 65 7.68 4.98 -2.37
C VAL A 65 7.69 4.18 -1.07
N THR A 66 8.85 3.67 -0.65
CA THR A 66 8.99 2.93 0.61
C THR A 66 8.58 3.77 1.81
N PHE A 67 9.03 5.03 1.87
CA PHE A 67 8.66 5.95 2.94
C PHE A 67 7.15 6.24 2.96
N ILE A 68 6.55 6.48 1.78
CA ILE A 68 5.10 6.69 1.66
C ILE A 68 4.34 5.46 2.13
N GLU A 69 4.72 4.25 1.72
CA GLU A 69 4.04 3.01 2.12
C GLU A 69 4.07 2.79 3.64
N VAL A 70 5.22 2.98 4.27
CA VAL A 70 5.35 2.91 5.74
C VAL A 70 4.46 3.95 6.41
N LEU A 71 4.46 5.19 5.90
CA LEU A 71 3.65 6.27 6.44
C LEU A 71 2.15 5.96 6.34
N LEU A 72 1.68 5.49 5.18
CA LEU A 72 0.30 5.07 4.97
C LEU A 72 -0.09 3.94 5.92
N ALA A 73 0.76 2.93 6.06
CA ALA A 73 0.52 1.79 6.94
C ALA A 73 0.38 2.20 8.41
N ILE A 74 1.31 3.03 8.91
CA ILE A 74 1.28 3.53 10.28
C ILE A 74 0.00 4.32 10.55
N PHE A 75 -0.37 5.24 9.66
CA PHE A 75 -1.59 6.03 9.85
C PHE A 75 -2.87 5.20 9.77
N LEU A 76 -2.91 4.16 8.92
CA LEU A 76 -4.03 3.22 8.86
C LEU A 76 -4.14 2.37 10.15
N ILE A 77 -3.02 1.92 10.72
CA ILE A 77 -2.98 1.17 11.99
C ILE A 77 -3.48 2.05 13.13
N ILE A 78 -2.89 3.25 13.27
CA ILE A 78 -3.25 4.20 14.32
C ILE A 78 -4.70 4.68 14.17
N GLY A 79 -5.19 4.76 12.93
CA GLY A 79 -6.53 5.24 12.65
C GLY A 79 -6.63 6.75 12.65
N PHE A 80 -5.59 7.42 12.13
CA PHE A 80 -5.58 8.86 11.93
C PHE A 80 -6.02 9.18 10.50
N LYS A 81 -6.95 10.10 10.34
CA LYS A 81 -7.65 10.47 9.09
C LYS A 81 -7.90 9.27 8.19
N THR A 82 -8.54 8.22 8.71
CA THR A 82 -8.59 6.91 8.02
C THR A 82 -9.13 6.99 6.60
N SER A 83 -10.14 7.83 6.37
CA SER A 83 -10.72 8.00 5.03
C SER A 83 -9.71 8.55 4.02
N LEU A 84 -8.87 9.51 4.44
CA LEU A 84 -7.86 10.10 3.57
C LEU A 84 -6.75 9.09 3.24
N PHE A 85 -6.17 8.46 4.26
CA PHE A 85 -5.07 7.51 4.07
C PHE A 85 -5.50 6.24 3.34
N ALA A 86 -6.74 5.78 3.54
CA ALA A 86 -7.32 4.69 2.77
C ALA A 86 -7.47 5.06 1.28
N ARG A 87 -7.91 6.28 0.99
CA ARG A 87 -8.03 6.76 -0.39
C ARG A 87 -6.67 6.91 -1.07
N LEU A 88 -5.69 7.48 -0.38
CA LEU A 88 -4.32 7.60 -0.88
C LEU A 88 -3.70 6.22 -1.16
N SER A 89 -3.93 5.26 -0.25
CA SER A 89 -3.53 3.86 -0.44
C SER A 89 -4.16 3.25 -1.70
N GLY A 90 -5.46 3.49 -1.91
CA GLY A 90 -6.17 3.08 -3.12
C GLY A 90 -5.53 3.65 -4.40
N TYR A 91 -5.24 4.96 -4.43
CA TYR A 91 -4.59 5.57 -5.59
C TYR A 91 -3.18 5.03 -5.86
N ILE A 92 -2.37 4.83 -4.83
CA ILE A 92 -1.01 4.30 -5.00
C ILE A 92 -1.04 2.87 -5.53
N LEU A 93 -1.91 2.01 -4.98
CA LEU A 93 -2.08 0.64 -5.47
C LEU A 93 -2.65 0.61 -6.89
N LEU A 94 -3.56 1.53 -7.23
CA LEU A 94 -4.08 1.66 -8.60
C LEU A 94 -2.98 2.03 -9.58
N LEU A 95 -2.18 3.05 -9.26
CA LEU A 95 -1.06 3.48 -10.10
C LEU A 95 -0.03 2.36 -10.26
N PHE A 96 0.28 1.63 -9.19
CA PHE A 96 1.16 0.47 -9.23
C PHE A 96 0.60 -0.65 -10.14
N GLY A 97 -0.68 -0.99 -9.99
CA GLY A 97 -1.34 -2.00 -10.83
C GLY A 97 -1.41 -1.60 -12.31
N LEU A 98 -1.62 -0.32 -12.60
CA LEU A 98 -1.58 0.22 -13.96
C LEU A 98 -0.16 0.15 -14.55
N ALA A 99 0.87 0.54 -13.77
CA ALA A 99 2.26 0.42 -14.19
C ALA A 99 2.62 -1.03 -14.52
N MET A 100 2.21 -2.00 -13.68
CA MET A 100 2.38 -3.42 -13.96
C MET A 100 1.65 -3.84 -15.25
N THR A 101 0.40 -3.40 -15.43
CA THR A 101 -0.39 -3.74 -16.62
C THR A 101 0.29 -3.30 -17.91
N PHE A 102 0.83 -2.09 -17.94
CA PHE A 102 1.46 -1.53 -19.14
C PHE A 102 2.86 -2.09 -19.44
N THR A 103 3.56 -2.63 -18.43
CA THR A 103 4.97 -3.06 -18.59
C THR A 103 5.14 -4.57 -18.66
N ILE A 104 4.46 -5.31 -17.78
CA ILE A 104 4.58 -6.78 -17.66
C ILE A 104 3.26 -7.51 -17.99
N GLY A 105 2.25 -6.75 -18.41
CA GLY A 105 0.95 -7.27 -18.83
C GLY A 105 -0.06 -7.39 -17.68
N ILE A 106 -1.31 -7.63 -18.04
CA ILE A 106 -2.44 -7.55 -17.11
C ILE A 106 -2.53 -8.73 -16.12
N LYS A 107 -1.88 -9.87 -16.42
CA LYS A 107 -1.94 -11.07 -15.57
C LYS A 107 -1.31 -10.82 -14.19
N ALA A 108 -0.13 -10.22 -14.15
CA ALA A 108 0.62 -10.00 -12.91
C ALA A 108 -0.16 -9.20 -11.85
N PRO A 109 -0.74 -8.01 -12.13
CA PRO A 109 -1.50 -7.28 -11.12
C PRO A 109 -2.78 -8.00 -10.65
N PHE A 110 -3.31 -8.96 -11.42
CA PHE A 110 -4.38 -9.85 -10.96
C PHE A 110 -3.87 -10.98 -10.06
N ASP A 111 -2.75 -11.63 -10.40
CA ASP A 111 -2.15 -12.69 -9.57
C ASP A 111 -1.79 -12.15 -8.16
N TYR A 112 -1.23 -10.93 -8.10
CA TYR A 112 -0.92 -10.25 -6.84
C TYR A 112 -2.11 -9.52 -6.22
N SER A 113 -3.31 -9.63 -6.79
CA SER A 113 -4.54 -8.99 -6.29
C SER A 113 -4.43 -7.47 -6.06
N VAL A 114 -3.61 -6.78 -6.87
CA VAL A 114 -3.31 -5.36 -6.71
C VAL A 114 -4.56 -4.50 -6.89
N PHE A 115 -5.39 -4.80 -7.91
CA PHE A 115 -6.65 -4.09 -8.13
C PHE A 115 -7.66 -4.34 -7.00
N THR A 116 -7.68 -5.54 -6.42
CA THR A 116 -8.50 -5.86 -5.24
C THR A 116 -8.06 -5.03 -4.05
N ALA A 117 -6.75 -4.93 -3.80
CA ALA A 117 -6.20 -4.11 -2.71
C ALA A 117 -6.50 -2.61 -2.93
N SER A 118 -6.40 -2.13 -4.16
CA SER A 118 -6.79 -0.76 -4.54
C SER A 118 -8.28 -0.50 -4.24
N ALA A 119 -9.16 -1.39 -4.69
CA ALA A 119 -10.60 -1.29 -4.43
C ALA A 119 -10.91 -1.34 -2.93
N ALA A 120 -10.19 -2.16 -2.16
CA ALA A 120 -10.29 -2.21 -0.70
C ALA A 120 -9.91 -0.86 -0.06
N GLY A 121 -8.86 -0.20 -0.55
CA GLY A 121 -8.48 1.16 -0.11
C GLY A 121 -9.59 2.20 -0.36
N PHE A 122 -10.15 2.20 -1.57
CA PHE A 122 -11.29 3.08 -1.87
C PHE A 122 -12.53 2.73 -1.04
N GLY A 123 -12.87 1.45 -0.91
CA GLY A 123 -13.99 0.97 -0.10
C GLY A 123 -13.86 1.38 1.37
N LEU A 124 -12.68 1.19 1.97
CA LEU A 124 -12.38 1.63 3.32
C LEU A 124 -12.55 3.15 3.47
N SER A 125 -12.19 3.93 2.44
CA SER A 125 -12.35 5.40 2.48
C SER A 125 -13.80 5.87 2.58
N LEU A 126 -14.77 5.03 2.19
CA LEU A 126 -16.19 5.35 2.19
C LEU A 126 -16.89 4.95 3.51
N ILE A 127 -16.27 4.12 4.35
CA ILE A 127 -16.85 3.67 5.62
C ILE A 127 -16.75 4.79 6.67
N LYS A 128 -17.89 5.42 6.99
CA LYS A 128 -17.97 6.57 7.91
C LYS A 128 -17.91 6.20 9.39
N GLN A 129 -18.29 4.98 9.76
CA GLN A 129 -18.35 4.53 11.15
C GLN A 129 -16.94 4.54 11.75
N LYS A 130 -16.73 5.29 12.83
CA LYS A 130 -15.43 5.35 13.52
C LYS A 130 -15.37 4.31 14.64
N TYR A 131 -14.26 3.58 14.73
CA TYR A 131 -14.01 2.63 15.82
C TYR A 131 -12.52 2.29 15.92
N LEU A 132 -11.94 2.38 17.13
CA LEU A 132 -10.48 2.29 17.37
C LEU A 132 -9.69 3.19 16.39
N GLU A 133 -10.11 4.45 16.31
CA GLU A 133 -9.51 5.50 15.50
C GLU A 133 -9.16 6.65 16.43
N ILE A 134 -7.92 7.14 16.35
CA ILE A 134 -7.55 8.39 17.03
C ILE A 134 -8.43 9.55 16.53
N ASP A 135 -8.99 9.44 15.33
CA ASP A 135 -9.99 10.37 14.80
C ASP A 135 -11.26 10.52 15.65
N VAL A 136 -11.51 9.62 16.61
CA VAL A 136 -12.59 9.76 17.59
C VAL A 136 -12.25 10.85 18.61
N LEU A 137 -10.99 10.90 19.08
CA LEU A 137 -10.53 11.85 20.09
C LEU A 137 -10.55 13.31 19.61
N PHE A 138 -10.37 13.53 18.31
CA PHE A 138 -10.41 14.87 17.71
C PHE A 138 -11.82 15.35 17.34
N ASN A 139 -12.82 14.47 17.43
CA ASN A 139 -14.18 14.75 16.96
C ASN A 139 -15.20 14.93 18.10
N ASP A 140 -14.78 14.81 19.36
CA ASP A 140 -15.60 15.04 20.56
C ASP A 140 -15.69 16.52 20.99
N ASN A 141 -15.04 17.44 20.25
CA ASN A 141 -15.03 18.88 20.54
C ASN A 141 -15.79 19.74 19.52
N ARG A 142 -16.76 19.17 18.77
CA ARG A 142 -17.69 19.95 17.92
C ARG A 142 -19.08 19.36 17.88
#